data_AF-A0A9D2AXR6-F1
#
_entry.id   AF-A0A9D2AXR6-F1
#
_cell.length_a   1.000
_cell.length_b   1.000
_cell.length_c   1.000
_cell.angle_alpha   90.00
_cell.angle_beta   90.00
_cell.angle_gamma   90.00
#
_symmetry.space_group_name_H-M   'P 1'
#
loop_
_entity.id
_entity.type
_entity.pdbx_description
1 polymer ?
#
loop_
_entity_poly.entity_id
_entity_poly.type
_entity_poly.pdbx_seq_one_letter_code
_entity_poly.pdbx_strand_id
1 'polypeptide(L)'
;MKKLLLCLCMASSAATLHAQTDYQAIELDHMDQTIKPQDDFYNFVNGTWMKNSEIPSDKSRWGSFDMLRENTDENTLKLLTSILSEDYQKGSDTQKIADLYKSYIDLDTRNSLGV
;
A
#
# COMPACT_ATOMS: atom_id res chain seq x y z
N MET A 1 18.51 53.24 38.59
CA MET A 1 19.77 52.51 38.32
C MET A 1 19.50 51.48 37.23
N LYS A 2 20.27 51.59 36.15
CA LYS A 2 20.20 50.78 34.93
C LYS A 2 20.45 49.30 35.25
N LYS A 3 19.61 48.38 34.75
CA LYS A 3 20.06 47.05 34.31
C LYS A 3 19.29 46.64 33.06
N LEU A 4 19.98 46.82 31.95
CA LEU A 4 19.76 46.28 30.62
C LEU A 4 20.23 44.81 30.63
N LEU A 5 19.36 43.84 30.34
CA LEU A 5 19.74 42.48 29.94
C LEU A 5 18.68 42.00 28.94
N LEU A 6 18.94 42.15 27.64
CA LEU A 6 19.63 41.21 26.74
C LEU A 6 18.72 40.08 26.25
N CYS A 7 18.48 40.14 24.94
CA CYS A 7 17.71 39.27 24.08
C CYS A 7 18.06 37.78 24.26
N LEU A 8 17.03 36.92 24.32
CA LEU A 8 17.16 35.49 24.02
C LEU A 8 15.89 35.00 23.32
N CYS A 9 15.69 35.41 22.06
CA CYS A 9 14.81 34.67 21.16
C CYS A 9 15.50 33.35 20.81
N MET A 10 15.25 32.30 21.60
CA MET A 10 15.51 30.92 21.16
C MET A 10 14.41 30.55 20.15
N ALA A 11 14.68 30.78 18.87
CA ALA A 11 13.94 30.13 17.80
C ALA A 11 14.23 28.63 17.87
N SER A 12 13.35 27.88 18.53
CA SER A 12 13.37 26.43 18.50
C SER A 12 12.87 25.98 17.13
N SER A 13 13.78 25.87 16.16
CA SER A 13 13.54 25.01 15.00
C SER A 13 13.47 23.58 15.52
N ALA A 14 12.25 23.09 15.76
CA ALA A 14 12.00 21.67 15.86
C ALA A 14 12.34 21.06 14.50
N ALA A 15 13.58 20.60 14.35
CA ALA A 15 13.94 19.67 13.29
C ALA A 15 13.06 18.44 13.50
N THR A 16 12.10 18.25 12.60
CA THR A 16 11.35 17.01 12.48
C THR A 16 12.35 15.92 12.16
N LEU A 17 12.80 15.21 13.20
CA LEU A 17 13.57 13.99 13.11
C LEU A 17 12.64 12.94 12.50
N HIS A 18 12.55 12.90 11.17
CA HIS A 18 12.04 11.73 10.49
C HIS A 18 13.03 10.61 10.80
N ALA A 19 12.61 9.66 11.64
CA ALA A 19 13.33 8.42 11.79
C ALA A 19 13.45 7.79 10.40
N GLN A 20 14.66 7.78 9.84
CA GLN A 20 14.95 7.04 8.64
C GLN A 20 14.86 5.57 9.05
N THR A 21 13.71 4.96 8.75
CA THR A 21 13.55 3.51 8.85
C THR A 21 14.66 2.87 8.02
N ASP A 22 15.34 1.89 8.60
CA ASP A 22 16.36 1.11 7.92
C ASP A 22 15.67 0.34 6.79
N TYR A 23 15.65 0.93 5.60
CA TYR A 23 14.95 0.38 4.45
C TYR A 23 15.80 -0.72 3.85
N GLN A 24 15.41 -1.96 4.11
CA GLN A 24 16.04 -3.11 3.50
C GLN A 24 15.55 -3.25 2.05
N ALA A 25 16.40 -2.84 1.10
CA ALA A 25 16.06 -2.90 -0.33
C ALA A 25 16.08 -4.33 -0.92
N ILE A 26 16.78 -5.26 -0.26
CA ILE A 26 16.94 -6.64 -0.72
C ILE A 26 16.56 -7.60 0.41
N GLU A 27 15.56 -8.43 0.13
CA GLU A 27 15.09 -9.50 1.02
C GLU A 27 16.03 -10.69 0.94
N LEU A 28 17.06 -10.71 1.81
CA LEU A 28 18.07 -11.77 1.82
C LEU A 28 17.48 -13.15 2.20
N ASP A 29 16.38 -13.16 2.95
CA ASP A 29 15.70 -14.38 3.39
C ASP A 29 15.00 -15.12 2.24
N HIS A 30 14.78 -14.47 1.10
CA HIS A 30 14.22 -15.08 -0.11
C HIS A 30 15.27 -15.80 -0.96
N MET A 31 16.56 -15.57 -0.70
CA MET A 31 17.67 -16.14 -1.46
C MET A 31 17.91 -17.61 -1.11
N ASP A 32 18.36 -18.39 -2.09
CA ASP A 32 18.92 -19.72 -1.88
C ASP A 32 20.44 -19.68 -2.08
N GLN A 33 21.17 -19.47 -0.99
CA GLN A 33 22.63 -19.35 -1.00
C GLN A 33 23.37 -20.69 -1.23
N THR A 34 22.64 -21.81 -1.35
CA THR A 34 23.24 -23.09 -1.74
C THR A 34 23.54 -23.15 -3.24
N ILE A 35 22.90 -22.29 -4.03
CA ILE A 35 23.07 -22.16 -5.48
C ILE A 35 24.16 -21.12 -5.76
N LYS A 36 25.08 -21.43 -6.67
CA LYS A 36 26.06 -20.42 -7.10
C LYS A 36 25.38 -19.41 -8.03
N PRO A 37 25.56 -18.09 -7.84
CA PRO A 37 24.92 -17.07 -8.67
C PRO A 37 25.33 -17.14 -10.15
N GLN A 38 26.51 -17.71 -10.47
CA GLN A 38 26.99 -17.89 -11.84
C GLN A 38 26.29 -19.03 -12.58
N ASP A 39 25.73 -19.99 -11.84
CA ASP A 39 25.08 -21.18 -12.41
C ASP A 39 23.59 -20.92 -12.66
N ASP A 40 22.91 -20.31 -11.69
CA ASP A 40 21.50 -19.90 -11.80
C ASP A 40 21.22 -18.71 -10.89
N PHE A 41 21.30 -17.51 -11.45
CA PHE A 41 21.08 -16.28 -10.70
C PHE A 41 19.63 -16.12 -10.23
N TYR A 42 18.65 -16.65 -10.97
CA TYR A 42 17.24 -16.50 -10.61
C TYR A 42 16.93 -17.29 -9.33
N ASN A 43 17.34 -18.56 -9.28
CA ASN A 43 17.14 -19.38 -8.10
C ASN A 43 18.08 -19.01 -6.94
N PHE A 44 19.27 -18.47 -7.22
CA PHE A 44 20.09 -17.87 -6.15
C PHE A 44 19.36 -16.73 -5.44
N VAL A 45 18.70 -15.82 -6.17
CA VAL A 45 18.01 -14.67 -5.59
C VAL A 45 16.63 -15.03 -5.03
N ASN A 46 15.88 -15.91 -5.68
CA ASN A 46 14.46 -16.16 -5.36
C ASN A 46 14.17 -17.59 -4.86
N GLY A 47 15.17 -18.47 -4.76
CA GLY A 47 14.95 -19.90 -4.60
C GLY A 47 14.22 -20.29 -3.31
N THR A 48 14.44 -19.57 -2.21
CA THR A 48 13.70 -19.80 -0.96
C THR A 48 12.26 -19.30 -1.09
N TRP A 49 12.04 -18.15 -1.73
CA TRP A 49 10.68 -17.65 -2.02
C TRP A 49 9.90 -18.60 -2.92
N MET A 50 10.52 -19.10 -4.00
CA MET A 50 9.89 -20.04 -4.94
C MET A 50 9.47 -21.35 -4.29
N LYS A 51 10.16 -21.81 -3.24
CA LYS A 51 9.82 -23.03 -2.50
C LYS A 51 8.64 -22.84 -1.54
N ASN A 52 8.52 -21.64 -0.97
CA ASN A 52 7.62 -21.38 0.15
C ASN A 52 6.37 -20.59 -0.23
N SER A 53 6.40 -19.85 -1.35
CA SER A 53 5.28 -19.02 -1.76
C SER A 53 4.19 -19.86 -2.40
N GLU A 54 2.96 -19.69 -1.91
CA GLU A 54 1.76 -20.29 -2.49
C GLU A 54 1.05 -19.27 -3.38
N ILE A 55 0.55 -19.72 -4.53
CA ILE A 55 -0.32 -18.89 -5.37
C ILE A 55 -1.71 -18.87 -4.72
N PRO A 56 -2.26 -17.70 -4.35
CA PRO A 56 -3.61 -17.64 -3.78
C PRO A 56 -4.65 -18.24 -4.73
N SER A 57 -5.68 -18.87 -4.18
CA SER A 57 -6.64 -19.67 -4.95
C SER A 57 -7.44 -18.88 -6.00
N ASP A 58 -7.53 -17.58 -5.85
CA ASP A 58 -8.22 -16.65 -6.77
C ASP A 58 -7.29 -16.08 -7.85
N LYS A 59 -5.99 -16.42 -7.83
CA LYS A 59 -5.00 -15.92 -8.79
C LYS A 59 -4.43 -17.06 -9.64
N SER A 60 -4.07 -16.73 -10.89
CA SER A 60 -3.38 -17.67 -11.78
C SER A 60 -1.86 -17.63 -11.64
N ARG A 61 -1.33 -16.61 -10.96
CA ARG A 61 0.11 -16.38 -10.72
C ARG A 61 0.29 -15.51 -9.47
N TRP A 62 1.48 -15.56 -8.90
CA TRP A 62 1.84 -14.75 -7.76
C TRP A 62 3.30 -14.30 -7.84
N GLY A 63 3.59 -13.10 -7.31
CA GLY A 63 4.91 -12.48 -7.37
C GLY A 63 4.85 -11.02 -6.92
N SER A 64 6.00 -10.34 -6.99
CA SER A 64 6.14 -8.96 -6.48
C SER A 64 5.16 -7.96 -7.10
N PHE A 65 4.90 -8.04 -8.40
CA PHE A 65 3.94 -7.16 -9.07
C PHE A 65 2.49 -7.45 -8.68
N ASP A 66 2.16 -8.70 -8.40
CA ASP A 66 0.82 -9.08 -7.98
C ASP A 66 0.57 -8.66 -6.53
N MET A 67 1.58 -8.83 -5.65
CA MET A 67 1.58 -8.26 -4.29
C MET A 67 1.43 -6.74 -4.29
N LEU A 68 2.15 -6.03 -5.18
CA LEU A 68 2.02 -4.57 -5.30
C LEU A 68 0.62 -4.15 -5.75
N ARG A 69 0.01 -4.89 -6.68
CA ARG A 69 -1.37 -4.65 -7.11
C ARG A 69 -2.34 -4.84 -5.95
N GLU A 70 -2.24 -5.95 -5.23
CA GLU A 70 -3.10 -6.25 -4.08
C GLU A 70 -3.00 -5.15 -3.01
N ASN A 71 -1.78 -4.71 -2.67
CA ASN A 71 -1.58 -3.59 -1.74
C ASN A 71 -2.21 -2.27 -2.23
N THR A 72 -2.20 -2.04 -3.55
CA THR A 72 -2.84 -0.85 -4.14
C THR A 72 -4.35 -0.95 -4.03
N ASP A 73 -4.92 -2.11 -4.37
CA ASP A 73 -6.35 -2.38 -4.29
C ASP A 73 -6.85 -2.21 -2.84
N GLU A 74 -6.13 -2.74 -1.85
CA GLU A 74 -6.45 -2.55 -0.43
C GLU A 74 -6.45 -1.06 -0.02
N ASN A 75 -5.45 -0.30 -0.46
CA ASN A 75 -5.34 1.11 -0.13
C ASN A 75 -6.45 1.94 -0.79
N THR A 76 -6.77 1.65 -2.05
CA THR A 76 -7.88 2.28 -2.75
C THR A 76 -9.22 1.91 -2.12
N LEU A 77 -9.40 0.65 -1.69
CA LEU A 77 -10.61 0.22 -1.00
C LEU A 77 -10.79 0.91 0.36
N LYS A 78 -9.70 1.14 1.11
CA LYS A 78 -9.73 1.94 2.34
C LYS A 78 -10.21 3.36 2.07
N LEU A 79 -9.67 4.03 1.05
CA LEU A 79 -10.11 5.36 0.63
C LEU A 79 -11.59 5.38 0.21
N LEU A 80 -11.98 4.38 -0.57
CA LEU A 80 -13.36 4.24 -1.03
C LEU A 80 -14.32 4.01 0.12
N THR A 81 -13.93 3.24 1.14
CA THR A 81 -14.74 3.01 2.34
C THR A 81 -15.01 4.33 3.07
N SER A 82 -14.00 5.20 3.18
CA SER A 82 -14.19 6.54 3.74
C SER A 82 -15.18 7.37 2.91
N ILE A 83 -15.05 7.33 1.58
CA ILE A 83 -16.00 7.98 0.67
C ILE A 83 -17.43 7.47 0.89
N LEU A 84 -17.63 6.16 0.97
CA LEU A 84 -18.98 5.58 1.11
C LEU A 84 -19.69 5.95 2.43
N SER A 85 -18.96 6.50 3.41
CA SER A 85 -19.48 6.85 4.74
C SER A 85 -20.06 8.26 4.85
N GLU A 86 -19.97 9.08 3.80
CA GLU A 86 -20.43 10.48 3.80
C GLU A 86 -21.44 10.75 2.67
N ASP A 87 -22.16 11.87 2.81
CA ASP A 87 -23.02 12.42 1.77
C ASP A 87 -22.28 13.53 1.01
N TYR A 88 -22.30 13.45 -0.32
CA TYR A 88 -21.66 14.42 -1.20
C TYR A 88 -22.66 15.20 -2.04
N GLN A 89 -22.24 16.38 -2.48
CA GLN A 89 -23.01 17.18 -3.41
C GLN A 89 -23.36 16.36 -4.67
N LYS A 90 -24.64 16.39 -5.04
CA LYS A 90 -25.13 15.72 -6.25
C LYS A 90 -24.36 16.19 -7.49
N GLY A 91 -23.87 15.24 -8.28
CA GLY A 91 -23.09 15.49 -9.49
C GLY A 91 -21.59 15.71 -9.26
N SER A 92 -21.12 15.71 -8.01
CA SER A 92 -19.68 15.70 -7.68
C SER A 92 -19.03 14.38 -8.09
N ASP A 93 -17.72 14.40 -8.31
CA ASP A 93 -16.99 13.18 -8.67
C ASP A 93 -16.99 12.16 -7.54
N THR A 94 -16.95 12.60 -6.28
CA THR A 94 -17.05 11.71 -5.12
C THR A 94 -18.40 11.01 -5.03
N GLN A 95 -19.51 11.72 -5.32
CA GLN A 95 -20.83 11.10 -5.42
C GLN A 95 -20.89 10.06 -6.55
N LYS A 96 -20.32 10.36 -7.73
CA LYS A 96 -20.29 9.40 -8.85
C LYS A 96 -19.46 8.16 -8.53
N ILE A 97 -18.33 8.31 -7.85
CA ILE A 97 -17.48 7.20 -7.42
C ILE A 97 -18.25 6.29 -6.45
N ALA A 98 -18.92 6.88 -5.45
CA ALA A 98 -19.72 6.16 -4.47
C ALA A 98 -20.88 5.39 -5.15
N ASP A 99 -21.63 6.06 -6.02
CA ASP A 99 -22.78 5.46 -6.71
C ASP A 99 -22.35 4.35 -7.68
N LEU A 100 -21.26 4.55 -8.42
CA LEU A 100 -20.71 3.51 -9.30
C LEU A 100 -20.36 2.25 -8.49
N TYR A 101 -19.65 2.41 -7.38
CA TYR A 101 -19.30 1.27 -6.53
C TYR A 101 -20.54 0.58 -5.97
N LYS A 102 -21.49 1.34 -5.39
CA LYS A 102 -22.75 0.80 -4.86
C LYS A 102 -23.52 -0.01 -5.90
N SER A 103 -23.59 0.50 -7.15
CA SER A 103 -24.25 -0.23 -8.24
C SER A 103 -23.53 -1.53 -8.62
N TYR A 104 -22.20 -1.57 -8.51
CA TYR A 104 -21.42 -2.76 -8.84
C TYR A 104 -21.59 -3.87 -7.80
N ILE A 105 -21.69 -3.52 -6.52
CA ILE A 105 -21.81 -4.49 -5.43
C ILE A 105 -23.26 -4.92 -5.12
N ASP A 106 -24.27 -4.26 -5.72
CA ASP A 106 -25.69 -4.61 -5.55
C ASP A 106 -26.06 -5.86 -6.37
N LEU A 107 -25.64 -7.01 -5.86
CA LEU A 107 -25.90 -8.31 -6.47
C LEU A 107 -27.39 -8.68 -6.44
N ASP A 108 -28.15 -8.21 -5.45
CA ASP A 108 -29.58 -8.52 -5.33
C ASP A 108 -30.36 -7.88 -6.46
N THR A 109 -30.15 -6.58 -6.71
CA THR A 109 -30.74 -5.90 -7.86
C THR A 109 -30.28 -6.54 -9.16
N ARG A 110 -28.98 -6.80 -9.31
CA ARG A 110 -28.42 -7.43 -10.52
C ARG A 110 -29.10 -8.78 -10.83
N ASN A 111 -29.19 -9.65 -9.83
CA ASN A 111 -29.81 -10.96 -9.96
C ASN A 111 -31.32 -10.85 -10.25
N SER A 112 -32.03 -9.90 -9.63
CA SER A 112 -33.46 -9.67 -9.89
C SER A 112 -33.74 -9.22 -11.33
N LEU A 113 -32.78 -8.53 -11.95
CA LEU A 113 -32.84 -8.10 -13.35
C LEU A 113 -32.41 -9.20 -14.32
N GLY A 114 -31.84 -10.31 -13.84
CA GLY A 114 -31.41 -11.45 -14.65
C GLY A 114 -30.13 -11.22 -15.45
N VAL A 115 -29.25 -10.33 -14.98
CA VAL A 115 -27.94 -10.02 -15.59
C VAL A 115 -26.76 -10.42 -14.72
#